data_AF-A0A919HLK0-F1
#
_entry.id   AF-A0A919HLK0-F1
#
_cell.length_a   1.000
_cell.length_b   1.000
_cell.length_c   1.000
_cell.angle_alpha   90.00
_cell.angle_beta   90.00
_cell.angle_gamma   90.00
#
_symmetry.space_group_name_H-M   'P 1'
#
loop_
_entity.id
_entity.type
_entity.pdbx_description
1 polymer ?
#
loop_
_entity_poly.entity_id
_entity_poly.type
_entity_poly.pdbx_seq_one_letter_code
_entity_poly.pdbx_strand_id
1 'polypeptide(L)'
;MLGTRRDWVERNPNTARALVAALMEAQRWIAASPENTRETARLLARRGWLNTKEQYLTGRMLESMTTALAAAGRMPIRCASGPGAR
;
A
#
# COMPACT_ATOMS: atom_id res chain seq x y z
N MET A 1 9.20 -2.15 8.84
CA MET A 1 9.91 -1.94 10.12
C MET A 1 9.82 -0.46 10.47
N LEU A 2 9.35 -0.10 11.68
CA LEU A 2 9.32 1.29 12.16
C LEU A 2 10.48 1.48 13.15
N GLY A 3 11.29 2.53 12.96
CA GLY A 3 12.38 2.91 13.86
C GLY A 3 12.15 4.31 14.42
N THR A 4 12.48 4.51 15.70
CA THR A 4 12.44 5.82 16.38
C THR A 4 13.79 6.11 17.00
N ARG A 5 14.12 7.39 17.21
CA ARG A 5 15.41 7.75 17.84
C ARG A 5 15.40 7.35 19.31
N ARG A 6 16.50 6.76 19.77
CA ARG A 6 16.66 6.23 21.14
C ARG A 6 16.41 7.29 22.21
N ASP A 7 16.96 8.48 22.01
CA ASP A 7 16.84 9.62 22.93
C ASP A 7 15.39 10.13 23.07
N TRP A 8 14.55 9.94 22.05
CA TRP A 8 13.13 10.30 22.13
C TRP A 8 12.31 9.27 22.91
N VAL A 9 12.62 7.98 22.72
CA VAL A 9 11.95 6.87 23.42
C VAL A 9 12.26 6.90 24.92
N GLU A 10 13.53 7.15 25.29
CA GLU A 10 13.94 7.28 26.70
C GLU A 10 13.23 8.45 27.39
N ARG A 11 13.00 9.56 26.67
CA ARG A 11 12.26 10.72 27.19
C ARG A 11 10.74 10.53 27.21
N ASN A 12 10.18 9.68 26.35
CA ASN A 12 8.73 9.49 26.19
C ASN A 12 8.33 8.00 26.08
N PRO A 13 8.53 7.20 27.15
CA PRO A 13 8.31 5.76 27.08
C PRO A 13 6.83 5.40 26.87
N ASN A 14 5.91 6.16 27.46
CA ASN A 14 4.47 5.92 27.31
C ASN A 14 3.99 6.26 25.89
N THR A 15 4.50 7.35 25.31
CA THR A 15 4.14 7.77 23.95
C THR A 15 4.69 6.80 22.91
N ALA A 16 5.89 6.26 23.11
CA ALA A 16 6.44 5.23 22.23
C ALA A 16 5.56 3.96 22.22
N ARG A 17 5.08 3.52 23.39
CA ARG A 17 4.15 2.38 23.50
C ARG A 17 2.80 2.67 22.86
N ALA A 18 2.24 3.86 23.11
CA ALA A 18 0.98 4.29 22.52
C ALA A 18 1.07 4.37 20.99
N LEU A 19 2.18 4.84 20.44
CA LEU A 19 2.42 4.91 19.00
C LEU A 19 2.40 3.51 18.37
N VAL A 20 3.10 2.55 18.97
CA VAL A 20 3.11 1.15 18.47
C VAL A 20 1.72 0.54 18.57
N ALA A 21 1.00 0.75 19.68
CA ALA A 21 -0.37 0.26 19.83
C ALA A 21 -1.32 0.85 18.77
N ALA A 22 -1.23 2.16 18.52
CA ALA A 22 -2.02 2.84 17.49
C ALA A 22 -1.71 2.34 16.09
N LEU A 23 -0.42 2.09 15.78
CA LEU A 23 -0.02 1.53 14.49
C LEU A 23 -0.59 0.13 14.28
N MET A 24 -0.52 -0.73 15.30
CA MET A 24 -1.05 -2.08 15.24
C MET A 24 -2.58 -2.08 15.08
N GLU A 25 -3.26 -1.13 15.72
CA GLU A 25 -4.71 -0.96 15.56
C GLU A 25 -5.08 -0.50 14.15
N ALA A 26 -4.35 0.46 13.59
CA ALA A 26 -4.55 0.90 12.21
C ALA A 26 -4.34 -0.25 11.21
N GLN A 27 -3.30 -1.06 11.39
CA GLN A 27 -3.04 -2.24 10.55
C GLN A 27 -4.19 -3.25 10.61
N ARG A 28 -4.72 -3.53 11.82
CA ARG A 28 -5.88 -4.40 12.00
C ARG A 28 -7.12 -3.83 11.30
N TRP A 29 -7.38 -2.53 11.43
CA TRP A 29 -8.53 -1.88 10.80
C TRP A 29 -8.48 -1.96 9.27
N ILE A 30 -7.30 -1.73 8.68
CA ILE A 30 -7.10 -1.85 7.22
C ILE A 30 -7.40 -3.29 6.76
N ALA A 31 -6.95 -4.30 7.50
CA ALA A 31 -7.14 -5.71 7.14
C ALA A 31 -8.54 -6.27 7.48
N ALA A 32 -9.34 -5.58 8.29
CA ALA A 32 -10.61 -6.10 8.80
C ALA A 32 -11.70 -6.29 7.74
N SER A 33 -11.71 -5.47 6.68
CA SER A 33 -12.69 -5.56 5.61
C SER A 33 -12.09 -5.12 4.27
N PRO A 34 -12.44 -5.78 3.14
CA PRO A 34 -12.05 -5.31 1.82
C PRO A 34 -12.55 -3.90 1.49
N GLU A 35 -13.63 -3.43 2.15
CA GLU A 35 -14.12 -2.07 2.00
C GLU A 35 -13.18 -1.04 2.64
N ASN A 36 -12.69 -1.31 3.86
CA ASN A 36 -11.71 -0.47 4.54
C ASN A 36 -10.40 -0.40 3.75
N THR A 37 -10.00 -1.50 3.11
CA THR A 37 -8.85 -1.54 2.19
C THR A 37 -9.05 -0.64 0.98
N ARG A 38 -10.27 -0.61 0.39
CA ARG A 38 -10.61 0.31 -0.72
C ARG A 38 -10.55 1.76 -0.29
N GLU A 39 -11.12 2.08 0.87
CA GLU A 39 -11.06 3.44 1.42
C GLU A 39 -9.62 3.88 1.67
N THR A 40 -8.79 2.98 2.22
CA THR A 40 -7.36 3.22 2.44
C THR A 40 -6.62 3.47 1.13
N ALA A 41 -6.90 2.67 0.08
CA ALA A 41 -6.32 2.88 -1.25
C ALA A 41 -6.71 4.25 -1.83
N ARG A 42 -7.97 4.65 -1.68
CA ARG A 42 -8.46 5.98 -2.11
C ARG A 42 -7.78 7.11 -1.34
N LEU A 43 -7.57 6.94 -0.03
CA LEU A 43 -6.87 7.92 0.80
C LEU A 43 -5.40 8.07 0.39
N LEU A 44 -4.70 6.96 0.17
CA LEU A 44 -3.31 6.93 -0.28
C LEU A 44 -3.11 7.49 -1.70
N ALA A 45 -4.11 7.37 -2.57
CA ALA A 45 -4.07 7.91 -3.93
C ALA A 45 -4.11 9.46 -3.99
N ARG A 46 -4.56 10.13 -2.92
CA ARG A 46 -4.67 11.60 -2.89
C ARG A 46 -3.30 12.28 -3.05
N ARG A 47 -3.32 13.51 -3.55
CA ARG A 47 -2.13 14.34 -3.80
C ARG A 47 -1.23 14.57 -2.57
N GLY A 48 -1.80 14.53 -1.37
CA GLY A 48 -1.05 14.66 -0.11
C GLY A 48 -0.20 13.44 0.27
N TRP A 49 -0.37 12.32 -0.45
CA TRP A 49 0.34 11.06 -0.21
C TRP A 49 1.06 10.62 -1.49
N LEU A 50 0.52 9.68 -2.26
CA LEU A 50 1.19 9.11 -3.43
C LEU A 50 0.90 9.85 -4.74
N ASN A 51 -0.09 10.74 -4.76
CA ASN A 51 -0.50 11.52 -5.95
C ASN A 51 -0.61 10.65 -7.23
N THR A 52 -1.23 9.48 -7.09
CA THR A 52 -1.34 8.45 -8.14
C THR A 52 -2.80 8.14 -8.41
N LYS A 53 -3.12 7.68 -9.62
CA LYS A 53 -4.49 7.25 -9.95
C LYS A 53 -4.89 6.03 -9.12
N GLU A 54 -6.05 6.10 -8.49
CA GLU A 54 -6.63 5.07 -7.62
C GLU A 54 -6.65 3.68 -8.28
N GLN A 55 -6.90 3.62 -9.59
CA GLN A 55 -6.91 2.39 -10.39
C GLN A 55 -5.64 1.53 -10.26
N TYR A 56 -4.47 2.12 -10.01
CA TYR A 56 -3.22 1.38 -9.86
C TYR A 56 -3.05 0.76 -8.48
N LEU A 57 -3.72 1.31 -7.46
CA LEU A 57 -3.56 0.92 -6.07
C LEU A 57 -4.65 -0.04 -5.62
N THR A 58 -5.91 0.23 -6.00
CA THR A 58 -7.06 -0.62 -5.67
C THR A 58 -6.90 -2.03 -6.23
N GLY A 59 -6.38 -2.13 -7.46
CA GLY A 59 -6.11 -3.42 -8.11
C GLY A 59 -5.11 -4.27 -7.35
N ARG A 60 -4.06 -3.66 -6.77
CA ARG A 60 -2.96 -4.33 -6.04
C ARG A 60 -3.28 -4.63 -4.58
N MET A 61 -4.04 -3.74 -3.91
CA MET A 61 -4.39 -3.90 -2.49
C MET A 61 -5.54 -4.89 -2.26
N LEU A 62 -6.39 -5.12 -3.27
CA LEU A 62 -7.49 -6.10 -3.23
C LEU A 62 -7.21 -7.38 -4.06
N GLU A 63 -5.94 -7.72 -4.34
CA GLU A 63 -5.59 -8.93 -5.10
C GLU A 63 -5.94 -10.23 -4.33
N SER A 64 -7.21 -10.64 -4.35
CA SER A 64 -7.63 -12.05 -4.13
C SER A 64 -9.01 -12.45 -4.68
N MET A 65 -9.86 -11.55 -5.20
CA MET A 65 -11.18 -11.96 -5.75
C MET A 65 -11.33 -11.91 -7.28
N THR A 66 -10.35 -11.36 -8.02
CA THR A 66 -10.43 -11.31 -9.50
C THR A 66 -9.21 -11.93 -10.21
N THR A 67 -8.02 -11.86 -9.60
CA THR A 67 -6.79 -12.35 -10.25
C THR A 67 -6.71 -13.88 -10.34
N ALA A 68 -7.41 -14.63 -9.49
CA ALA A 68 -7.45 -16.10 -9.59
C ALA A 68 -8.25 -16.60 -10.82
N LEU A 69 -9.14 -15.79 -11.41
CA LEU A 69 -9.90 -16.15 -12.61
C LEU A 69 -9.45 -15.38 -13.86
N ALA A 70 -8.87 -14.18 -13.72
CA ALA A 70 -8.41 -13.37 -14.85
C ALA A 70 -6.96 -13.64 -15.29
N ALA A 71 -6.15 -14.36 -14.51
CA ALA A 71 -4.77 -14.71 -14.87
C ALA A 71 -4.65 -15.80 -15.95
N ALA A 72 -5.75 -16.26 -16.55
CA ALA A 72 -5.73 -17.10 -17.75
C ALA A 72 -5.50 -16.29 -19.06
N GLY A 73 -5.44 -14.95 -19.02
CA GLY A 73 -5.49 -14.14 -20.23
C GLY A 73 -4.59 -12.92 -20.25
N ARG A 74 -3.29 -13.14 -20.48
CA ARG A 74 -2.46 -12.28 -21.36
C ARG A 74 -2.22 -10.83 -20.89
N MET A 75 -1.02 -10.59 -20.36
CA MET A 75 -0.41 -9.27 -20.43
C MET A 75 1.06 -9.41 -20.89
N PRO A 76 1.35 -9.26 -22.18
CA PRO A 76 2.73 -9.22 -22.66
C PRO A 76 3.31 -7.86 -22.29
N ILE A 77 4.33 -7.87 -21.43
CA ILE A 77 5.27 -6.76 -21.31
C ILE A 77 6.06 -6.74 -22.62
N ARG A 78 5.51 -6.05 -23.64
CA ARG A 78 6.26 -5.73 -24.86
C ARG A 78 7.16 -4.54 -24.50
N CYS A 79 8.37 -4.85 -24.05
CA CYS A 79 9.48 -3.90 -24.11
C CYS A 79 9.62 -3.47 -25.57
N ALA A 80 9.44 -2.19 -25.84
CA ALA A 80 9.69 -1.60 -27.14
C ALA A 80 11.18 -1.74 -27.48
N SER A 81 11.54 -2.78 -28.22
CA SER A 81 12.77 -2.82 -29.02
C SER A 81 12.38 -2.31 -30.42
N GLY A 82 12.73 -1.06 -30.71
CA GLY A 82 12.65 -0.51 -32.06
C GLY A 82 13.79 -1.07 -32.92
N PRO A 83 13.54 -1.50 -34.17
CA PRO A 83 14.61 -1.87 -35.09
C PRO A 83 15.13 -0.62 -35.82
N GLY A 84 16.45 -0.50 -35.96
CA GLY A 84 17.08 0.36 -36.99
C GLY A 84 17.74 1.64 -36.49
N ALA A 85 18.80 1.51 -35.70
CA ALA A 85 19.88 2.50 -35.68
C ALA A 85 21.08 1.89 -36.44
N ARG A 86 21.36 2.49 -37.61
CA ARG A 86 22.34 2.14 -38.65
C ARG A 86 21.87 1.14 -39.71
#